data_AF-A0A5N1J5W3-F1
#
_entry.id   AF-A0A5N1J5W3-F1
#
_cell.length_a   1.000
_cell.length_b   1.000
_cell.length_c   1.000
_cell.angle_alpha   90.00
_cell.angle_beta   90.00
_cell.angle_gamma   90.00
#
_symmetry.space_group_name_H-M   'P 1'
#
loop_
_entity.id
_entity.type
_entity.pdbx_description
1 polymer ?
#
loop_
_entity_poly.entity_id
_entity_poly.type
_entity_poly.pdbx_seq_one_letter_code
_entity_poly.pdbx_strand_id
1 'polypeptide(L)'
;MKKTGIYSVLILLTAFLSSCGIGTALVTNHNQNATEVHLSGNNFKVIDQVSGSSEVSYVLAIGGMRKRQLYENAYSTMMKKANLLNGSKAIINVMTEEHVSGFAPFYVRRTITVSAQVVEFTR
;
A
#
# COMPACT_ATOMS: atom_id res chain seq x y z
N MET A 1 3.78 -53.45 -13.78
CA MET A 1 2.63 -52.52 -13.72
C MET A 1 2.51 -51.71 -12.42
N LYS A 2 3.13 -52.11 -11.29
CA LYS A 2 3.05 -51.32 -10.02
C LYS A 2 3.82 -49.99 -10.04
N LYS A 3 4.96 -49.92 -10.73
CA LYS A 3 5.80 -48.70 -10.78
C LYS A 3 5.17 -47.57 -11.60
N THR A 4 4.50 -47.87 -12.71
CA THR A 4 3.83 -46.89 -13.57
C THR A 4 2.63 -46.23 -12.89
N GLY A 5 1.90 -46.96 -12.04
CA GLY A 5 0.81 -46.41 -11.23
C GLY A 5 1.29 -45.38 -10.20
N ILE A 6 2.46 -45.61 -9.58
CA ILE A 6 3.05 -44.69 -8.60
C ILE A 6 3.46 -43.36 -9.27
N TYR A 7 4.08 -43.41 -10.45
CA TYR A 7 4.43 -42.19 -11.19
C TYR A 7 3.20 -41.41 -11.65
N SER A 8 2.12 -42.09 -12.04
CA SER A 8 0.85 -41.44 -12.41
C SER A 8 0.20 -40.72 -11.22
N VAL A 9 0.24 -41.31 -10.03
CA VAL A 9 -0.31 -40.68 -8.82
C VAL A 9 0.55 -39.48 -8.38
N LEU A 10 1.87 -39.57 -8.54
CA LEU A 10 2.79 -38.48 -8.20
C LEU A 10 2.60 -37.25 -9.12
N ILE A 11 2.38 -37.46 -10.42
CA ILE A 11 2.10 -36.40 -11.39
C ILE A 11 0.73 -35.77 -11.14
N LEU A 12 -0.26 -36.56 -10.76
CA LEU A 12 -1.59 -36.06 -10.42
C LEU A 12 -1.51 -35.15 -9.16
N LEU A 13 -0.72 -35.54 -8.16
CA LEU A 13 -0.58 -34.78 -6.93
C LEU A 13 0.05 -33.42 -7.17
N THR A 14 1.11 -33.31 -7.97
CA THR A 14 1.76 -32.02 -8.27
C THR A 14 0.86 -31.06 -9.06
N ALA A 15 -0.08 -31.59 -9.85
CA ALA A 15 -1.06 -30.78 -10.58
C ALA A 15 -2.13 -30.14 -9.67
N PHE A 16 -2.38 -30.67 -8.47
CA PHE A 16 -3.34 -30.09 -7.52
C PHE A 16 -2.71 -29.03 -6.59
N LEU A 17 -1.39 -29.00 -6.42
CA LEU A 17 -0.72 -28.00 -5.58
C LEU A 17 -0.52 -26.63 -6.25
N SER A 18 -0.74 -26.50 -7.56
CA SER A 18 -0.56 -25.25 -8.30
C SER A 18 -1.76 -24.29 -8.19
N SER A 19 -2.83 -24.65 -7.45
CA SER A 19 -4.04 -23.81 -7.34
C SER A 19 -4.04 -22.83 -6.15
N CYS A 20 -3.02 -22.81 -5.29
CA CYS A 20 -2.95 -21.87 -4.17
C CYS A 20 -2.22 -20.58 -4.56
N GLY A 21 -2.79 -19.84 -5.53
CA GLY A 21 -2.48 -18.42 -5.71
C GLY A 21 -3.10 -17.61 -4.56
N ILE A 22 -2.43 -17.58 -3.41
CA ILE A 22 -2.85 -16.76 -2.27
C ILE A 22 -2.49 -15.30 -2.59
N GLY A 23 -3.45 -14.59 -3.20
CA GLY A 23 -3.41 -13.14 -3.34
C GLY A 23 -4.06 -12.49 -2.13
N THR A 24 -3.31 -12.28 -1.04
CA THR A 24 -3.78 -11.41 0.04
C THR A 24 -3.55 -9.96 -0.37
N ALA A 25 -4.52 -9.35 -1.03
CA ALA A 25 -4.64 -7.90 -1.01
C ALA A 25 -5.08 -7.50 0.40
N LEU A 26 -4.15 -7.49 1.34
CA LEU A 26 -4.38 -7.05 2.70
C LEU A 26 -4.53 -5.52 2.68
N VAL A 27 -5.71 -5.05 2.30
CA VAL A 27 -6.11 -3.64 2.46
C VAL A 27 -6.33 -3.42 3.96
N THR A 28 -5.24 -3.24 4.70
CA THR A 28 -5.31 -2.83 6.10
C THR A 28 -5.68 -1.36 6.14
N ASN A 29 -6.98 -1.06 6.04
CA ASN A 29 -7.51 0.21 6.49
C ASN A 29 -7.42 0.23 8.03
N HIS A 30 -6.24 0.58 8.55
CA HIS A 30 -6.04 0.84 9.99
C HIS A 30 -6.66 2.20 10.40
N ASN A 31 -7.66 2.65 9.66
CA ASN A 31 -8.47 3.82 9.97
C ASN A 31 -9.86 3.33 10.36
N GLN A 32 -10.01 2.89 11.62
CA GLN A 32 -11.31 2.64 12.25
C GLN A 32 -12.04 3.94 12.64
N ASN A 33 -11.71 5.08 12.03
CA ASN A 33 -12.58 6.24 12.09
C ASN A 33 -13.77 5.99 11.16
N ALA A 34 -14.74 5.21 11.64
CA ALA A 34 -16.11 5.33 11.20
C ALA A 34 -16.56 6.75 11.59
N THR A 35 -16.27 7.72 10.73
CA THR A 35 -16.94 9.01 10.81
C THR A 35 -18.35 8.73 10.34
N GLU A 36 -19.26 8.43 11.28
CA GLU A 36 -20.67 8.74 11.04
C GLU A 36 -20.74 10.24 10.85
N VAL A 37 -20.65 10.62 9.60
CA VAL A 37 -20.78 11.99 9.16
C VAL A 37 -22.28 12.28 9.25
N HIS A 38 -22.77 12.63 10.45
CA HIS A 38 -24.06 13.28 10.70
C HIS A 38 -24.00 14.69 10.09
N LEU A 39 -23.82 14.77 8.79
CA LEU A 39 -23.93 16.00 8.03
C LEU A 39 -25.37 16.08 7.57
N SER A 40 -26.17 16.85 8.29
CA SER A 40 -27.46 17.34 7.80
C SER A 40 -27.32 18.19 6.50
N GLY A 41 -26.08 18.50 6.06
CA GLY A 41 -25.72 19.04 4.75
C GLY A 41 -24.19 19.11 4.52
N ASN A 42 -23.73 19.29 3.27
CA ASN A 42 -22.30 19.36 2.91
C ASN A 42 -21.55 20.47 3.70
N ASN A 43 -20.68 20.09 4.64
CA ASN A 43 -19.84 21.03 5.42
C ASN A 43 -18.36 21.03 5.01
N PHE A 44 -17.97 20.20 4.04
CA PHE A 44 -16.61 20.19 3.52
C PHE A 44 -16.60 20.01 2.00
N LYS A 45 -15.55 20.52 1.37
CA LYS A 45 -15.27 20.35 -0.06
C LYS A 45 -13.91 19.70 -0.24
N VAL A 46 -13.82 18.67 -1.08
CA VAL A 46 -12.52 18.14 -1.52
C VAL A 46 -11.92 19.16 -2.48
N ILE A 47 -10.78 19.73 -2.09
CA ILE A 47 -10.10 20.79 -2.84
C ILE A 47 -8.87 20.30 -3.60
N ASP A 48 -8.26 19.21 -3.14
CA ASP A 48 -7.04 18.67 -3.77
C ASP A 48 -6.83 17.19 -3.41
N GLN A 49 -5.98 16.52 -4.18
CA GLN A 49 -5.48 15.18 -3.89
C GLN A 49 -3.95 15.21 -3.89
N VAL A 50 -3.36 14.85 -2.75
CA VAL A 50 -1.92 14.92 -2.54
C VAL A 50 -1.31 13.53 -2.40
N SER A 51 -0.09 13.37 -2.92
CA SER A 51 0.65 12.12 -2.83
C SER A 51 2.13 12.36 -2.56
N GLY A 52 2.72 11.47 -1.77
CA GLY A 52 4.14 11.43 -1.47
C GLY A 52 4.67 10.02 -1.64
N SER A 53 5.81 9.87 -2.29
CA SER A 53 6.46 8.58 -2.52
C SER A 53 7.85 8.55 -1.90
N SER A 54 8.25 7.40 -1.39
CA SER A 54 9.60 7.14 -0.92
C SER A 54 10.02 5.76 -1.42
N GLU A 55 11.27 5.64 -1.86
CA GLU A 55 11.77 4.41 -2.44
C GLU A 55 13.11 4.01 -1.86
N VAL A 56 13.35 2.70 -1.89
CA VAL A 56 14.62 2.11 -1.50
C VAL A 56 14.96 0.94 -2.40
N SER A 57 16.25 0.79 -2.67
CA SER A 57 16.81 -0.36 -3.38
C SER A 57 17.67 -1.21 -2.45
N TYR A 58 17.51 -2.51 -2.58
CA TYR A 58 18.34 -3.54 -1.97
C TYR A 58 19.17 -4.19 -3.08
N VAL A 59 20.48 -4.28 -2.87
CA VAL A 59 21.42 -4.93 -3.80
C VAL A 59 22.04 -6.12 -3.08
N LEU A 60 21.88 -7.33 -3.60
CA LEU A 60 22.36 -8.57 -2.95
C LEU A 60 21.91 -8.71 -1.48
N ALA A 61 20.67 -8.30 -1.17
CA ALA A 61 20.13 -8.23 0.19
C ALA A 61 20.87 -7.30 1.17
N ILE A 62 21.86 -6.54 0.70
CA ILE A 62 22.60 -5.52 1.46
C ILE A 62 22.07 -4.15 1.06
N GLY A 63 21.89 -3.29 2.06
CA GLY A 63 21.26 -1.98 1.91
C GLY A 63 19.81 -2.00 2.37
N GLY A 64 19.11 -0.91 2.07
CA GLY A 64 17.75 -0.70 2.55
C GLY A 64 17.63 0.40 3.60
N MET A 65 16.39 0.79 3.82
CA MET A 65 15.94 1.73 4.84
C MET A 65 14.84 1.01 5.62
N ARG A 66 14.68 1.33 6.92
CA ARG A 66 13.62 0.70 7.70
C ARG A 66 12.26 1.03 7.08
N LYS A 67 11.35 0.05 7.00
CA LYS A 67 10.00 0.24 6.44
C LYS A 67 9.28 1.46 7.04
N ARG A 68 9.44 1.67 8.35
CA ARG A 68 8.91 2.85 9.06
C ARG A 68 9.47 4.17 8.52
N GLN A 69 10.78 4.26 8.27
CA GLN A 69 11.40 5.48 7.77
C GLN A 69 10.98 5.78 6.32
N LEU A 70 10.83 4.76 5.47
CA LEU A 70 10.24 4.93 4.13
C LEU A 70 8.83 5.50 4.21
N TYR A 71 8.00 4.94 5.08
CA TYR A 71 6.65 5.44 5.29
C TYR A 71 6.65 6.89 5.81
N GLU A 72 7.46 7.20 6.82
CA GLU A 72 7.58 8.55 7.38
C GLU A 72 8.06 9.57 6.33
N ASN A 73 8.99 9.19 5.46
CA ASN A 73 9.47 10.03 4.37
C ASN A 73 8.38 10.29 3.32
N ALA A 74 7.65 9.23 2.92
CA ALA A 74 6.52 9.35 2.00
C ALA A 74 5.40 10.22 2.60
N TYR A 75 5.06 9.99 3.86
CA TYR A 75 4.06 10.75 4.61
C TYR A 75 4.46 12.22 4.79
N SER A 76 5.72 12.49 5.16
CA SER A 76 6.25 13.86 5.28
C SER A 76 6.18 14.62 3.95
N THR A 77 6.54 13.95 2.85
CA THR A 77 6.43 14.52 1.50
C THR A 77 4.98 14.84 1.14
N MET A 78 4.05 13.93 1.45
CA MET A 78 2.62 14.14 1.24
C MET A 78 2.09 15.32 2.07
N MET A 79 2.44 15.38 3.36
CA MET A 79 2.03 16.45 4.28
C MET A 79 2.55 17.83 3.86
N LYS A 80 3.80 17.91 3.39
CA LYS A 80 4.38 19.16 2.86
C LYS A 80 3.62 19.66 1.62
N LYS A 81 3.16 18.74 0.76
CA LYS A 81 2.34 19.08 -0.41
C LYS A 81 0.91 19.48 -0.03
N ALA A 82 0.36 18.90 1.04
CA ALA A 82 -1.00 19.19 1.53
C ALA A 82 -1.20 20.65 1.99
N ASN A 83 -0.11 21.34 2.36
CA ASN A 83 -0.09 22.75 2.77
C ASN A 83 -1.31 23.17 3.61
N LEU A 84 -1.48 22.50 4.75
CA LEU A 84 -2.62 22.71 5.65
C LEU A 84 -2.55 24.02 6.45
N LEU A 85 -1.52 24.83 6.24
CA LEU A 85 -1.26 26.04 7.03
C LEU A 85 -2.28 27.16 6.76
N ASN A 86 -2.97 27.13 5.60
CA ASN A 86 -3.89 28.18 5.19
C ASN A 86 -5.34 27.67 5.22
N GLY A 87 -6.08 28.04 6.26
CA GLY A 87 -7.52 27.80 6.40
C GLY A 87 -7.90 26.53 7.17
N SER A 88 -9.20 26.27 7.26
CA SER A 88 -9.77 25.08 7.93
C SER A 88 -9.66 23.86 7.01
N LYS A 89 -8.43 23.35 6.83
CA LYS A 89 -8.14 22.21 5.94
C LYS A 89 -7.78 20.96 6.73
N ALA A 90 -8.23 19.80 6.25
CA ALA A 90 -7.87 18.50 6.81
C ALA A 90 -7.51 17.51 5.71
N ILE A 91 -6.72 16.50 6.07
CA ILE A 91 -6.42 15.37 5.19
C ILE A 91 -7.35 14.23 5.56
N ILE A 92 -8.03 13.68 4.57
CA ILE A 92 -8.89 12.50 4.70
C ILE A 92 -8.48 11.43 3.69
N ASN A 93 -9.00 10.21 3.91
CA ASN A 93 -8.79 9.08 3.00
C ASN A 93 -7.32 8.81 2.69
N VAL A 94 -6.49 8.73 3.73
CA VAL A 94 -5.06 8.41 3.59
C VAL A 94 -4.92 6.94 3.20
N MET A 95 -4.38 6.68 2.01
CA MET A 95 -4.12 5.36 1.47
C MET A 95 -2.62 5.17 1.28
N THR A 96 -2.15 3.94 1.54
CA THR A 96 -0.74 3.57 1.38
C THR A 96 -0.63 2.42 0.40
N GLU A 97 0.15 2.62 -0.66
CA GLU A 97 0.43 1.64 -1.70
C GLU A 97 1.90 1.22 -1.60
N GLU A 98 2.16 -0.09 -1.55
CA GLU A 98 3.50 -0.64 -1.54
C GLU A 98 3.75 -1.38 -2.86
N HIS A 99 4.67 -0.85 -3.66
CA HIS A 99 5.13 -1.47 -4.89
C HIS A 99 6.49 -2.10 -4.67
N VAL A 100 6.56 -3.41 -4.85
CA VAL A 100 7.83 -4.15 -4.85
C VAL A 100 8.13 -4.55 -6.29
N SER A 101 9.27 -4.08 -6.80
CA SER A 101 9.73 -4.35 -8.16
C SER A 101 11.17 -4.83 -8.11
N GLY A 102 11.55 -5.78 -8.96
CA GLY A 102 12.94 -6.23 -9.02
C GLY A 102 13.12 -7.70 -9.38
N PHE A 103 14.39 -8.08 -9.47
CA PHE A 103 14.83 -9.43 -9.75
C PHE A 103 15.56 -9.98 -8.51
N ALA A 104 14.82 -10.70 -7.68
CA ALA A 104 15.38 -11.35 -6.49
C ALA A 104 16.31 -12.50 -6.89
N PRO A 105 17.50 -12.66 -6.26
CA PRO A 105 18.02 -11.93 -5.08
C PRO A 105 18.94 -10.73 -5.41
N PHE A 106 19.19 -10.41 -6.67
CA PHE A 106 20.22 -9.44 -7.06
C PHE A 106 19.82 -7.98 -6.84
N TYR A 107 18.58 -7.62 -7.17
CA TYR A 107 18.07 -6.24 -7.05
C TYR A 107 16.60 -6.24 -6.69
N VAL A 108 16.25 -5.62 -5.55
CA VAL A 108 14.86 -5.44 -5.13
C VAL A 108 14.65 -3.97 -4.80
N ARG A 109 13.72 -3.32 -5.50
CA ARG A 109 13.26 -1.95 -5.22
C ARG A 109 11.90 -2.00 -4.55
N ARG A 110 11.78 -1.32 -3.42
CA ARG A 110 10.51 -1.09 -2.74
C ARG A 110 10.18 0.39 -2.82
N THR A 111 9.00 0.69 -3.33
CA THR A 111 8.45 2.05 -3.41
C THR A 111 7.17 2.08 -2.59
N ILE A 112 7.13 2.96 -1.60
CA ILE A 112 5.93 3.23 -0.80
C ILE A 112 5.37 4.57 -1.27
N THR A 113 4.10 4.57 -1.67
CA THR A 113 3.36 5.77 -2.06
C THR A 113 2.23 5.97 -1.07
N VAL A 114 2.16 7.14 -0.45
CA VAL A 114 1.07 7.56 0.42
C VAL A 114 0.27 8.62 -0.32
N SER A 115 -1.01 8.37 -0.54
CA SER A 115 -1.95 9.30 -1.17
C SER A 115 -3.04 9.70 -0.19
N ALA A 116 -3.56 10.91 -0.33
CA ALA A 116 -4.65 11.40 0.50
C ALA A 116 -5.41 12.53 -0.18
N GLN A 117 -6.62 12.83 0.31
CA GLN A 117 -7.43 13.93 -0.18
C GLN A 117 -7.40 15.08 0.83
N VAL A 118 -7.28 16.31 0.33
CA VAL A 118 -7.36 17.52 1.14
C VAL A 118 -8.78 18.04 1.05
N VAL A 119 -9.41 18.21 2.20
CA VAL A 119 -10.72 18.83 2.34
C VAL A 119 -10.60 20.18 3.02
N GLU A 120 -11.45 21.11 2.61
CA GLU A 120 -11.63 22.40 3.27
C GLU A 120 -13.03 22.47 3.85
N PHE A 121 -13.13 22.82 5.13
CA PHE A 121 -14.38 23.02 5.81
C PHE A 121 -14.98 24.37 5.41
N THR A 122 -16.21 24.35 4.93
CA THR A 122 -16.90 25.54 4.41
C THR A 122 -17.87 26.16 5.42
N ARG A 123 -18.06 25.54 6.58
CA ARG A 123 -18.93 25.98 7.68
C ARG A 123 -18.36 25.55 9.02
#